data_AF-A0A5J9T7R5-F1
#
_entry.id   AF-A0A5J9T7R5-F1
#
_cell.length_a   1.000
_cell.length_b   1.000
_cell.length_c   1.000
_cell.angle_alpha   90.00
_cell.angle_beta   90.00
_cell.angle_gamma   90.00
#
_symmetry.space_group_name_H-M   'P 1'
#
loop_
_entity.id
_entity.type
_entity.pdbx_description
1 polymer ?
#
loop_
_entity_poly.entity_id
_entity_poly.type
_entity_poly.pdbx_seq_one_letter_code
_entity_poly.pdbx_strand_id
1 'polypeptide(L)'
;MVYGQHHGRHNREVLRFLQHFQVIHSLNIAIGYPQEDIGNFRYLMKDITLLPHATFLTLFVMNEGHAFGASVFHMLRLCTDIRKLSLVLNLEEQSTCPSGCICDEPANWKIENLTLNCLREAEITDLSGAECEVAFLKRLLNWAGVLEKLRITFDYSVSKNKAKELCQRLSSIFRPETIVEFYEHSEENHLAIDVLLFVYGYLITCLQGECYKLS
;
A
#
# COMPACT_ATOMS: atom_id res chain seq x y z
N MET A 1 6.74 2.56 14.89
CA MET A 1 5.42 2.79 15.52
C MET A 1 4.88 4.13 15.07
N VAL A 2 3.59 4.20 14.68
CA VAL A 2 2.98 5.40 14.08
C VAL A 2 2.51 6.42 15.13
N TYR A 3 1.87 5.94 16.19
CA TYR A 3 1.33 6.76 17.28
C TYR A 3 1.90 6.31 18.62
N GLY A 4 2.16 7.25 19.53
CA GLY A 4 2.59 6.92 20.89
C GLY A 4 2.71 8.14 21.82
N GLN A 5 2.99 7.87 23.10
CA GLN A 5 3.29 8.90 24.11
C GLN A 5 4.70 9.48 23.96
N HIS A 6 4.96 10.64 24.58
CA HIS A 6 6.19 11.42 24.42
C HIS A 6 7.48 10.57 24.47
N HIS A 7 8.33 10.77 23.46
CA HIS A 7 9.59 10.06 23.17
C HIS A 7 9.41 8.68 22.55
N GLY A 8 9.14 8.63 21.25
CA GLY A 8 9.27 7.42 20.42
C GLY A 8 10.71 6.91 20.33
N ARG A 9 11.30 6.49 21.47
CA ARG A 9 12.69 5.98 21.58
C ARG A 9 12.96 4.91 20.52
N HIS A 10 11.98 4.05 20.25
CA HIS A 10 12.11 2.97 19.28
C HIS A 10 12.41 3.48 17.86
N ASN A 11 11.68 4.48 17.36
CA ASN A 11 11.95 5.03 16.03
C ASN A 11 13.34 5.69 16.01
N ARG A 12 13.71 6.44 17.07
CA ARG A 12 14.98 7.18 17.12
C ARG A 12 16.22 6.27 17.11
N GLU A 13 16.20 5.15 17.83
CA GLU A 13 17.33 4.21 17.84
C GLU A 13 17.47 3.48 16.50
N VAL A 14 16.36 3.07 15.88
CA VAL A 14 16.35 2.46 14.54
C VAL A 14 16.89 3.45 13.50
N LEU A 15 16.51 4.72 13.57
CA LEU A 15 17.02 5.74 12.65
C LEU A 15 18.52 5.97 12.79
N ARG A 16 19.05 6.03 14.03
CA ARG A 16 20.50 6.12 14.22
C ARG A 16 21.22 4.94 13.60
N PHE A 17 20.66 3.74 13.71
CA PHE A 17 21.22 2.56 13.05
C PHE A 17 21.20 2.71 11.52
N LEU A 18 20.03 3.06 10.94
CA LEU A 18 19.86 3.22 9.50
C LEU A 18 20.76 4.31 8.88
N GLN A 19 21.10 5.36 9.63
CA GLN A 19 22.01 6.43 9.20
C GLN A 19 23.43 5.94 8.85
N HIS A 20 23.84 4.75 9.32
CA HIS A 20 25.14 4.19 8.97
C HIS A 20 25.18 3.57 7.57
N PHE A 21 24.03 3.37 6.93
CA PHE A 21 23.94 2.82 5.58
C PHE A 21 23.63 3.95 4.59
N GLN A 22 24.47 4.10 3.57
CA GLN A 22 24.20 5.05 2.49
C GLN A 22 23.26 4.46 1.43
N VAL A 23 23.47 3.17 1.11
CA VAL A 23 22.70 2.44 0.10
C VAL A 23 22.38 1.06 0.65
N ILE A 24 21.11 0.68 0.57
CA ILE A 24 20.61 -0.66 0.86
C ILE A 24 19.86 -1.15 -0.37
N HIS A 25 20.04 -2.42 -0.76
CA HIS A 25 19.28 -2.92 -1.90
C HIS A 25 17.78 -3.01 -1.60
N SER A 26 17.43 -3.63 -0.47
CA SER A 26 16.06 -3.84 -0.01
C SER A 26 15.86 -3.33 1.41
N LEU A 27 14.90 -2.43 1.60
CA LEU A 27 14.51 -1.90 2.90
C LEU A 27 13.11 -2.41 3.27
N ASN A 28 13.01 -3.11 4.38
CA ASN A 28 11.74 -3.66 4.88
C ASN A 28 11.37 -2.94 6.18
N ILE A 29 10.19 -2.34 6.24
CA ILE A 29 9.72 -1.54 7.38
C ILE A 29 8.34 -2.03 7.82
N ALA A 30 8.22 -2.35 9.11
CA ALA A 30 6.94 -2.60 9.74
C ALA A 30 6.36 -1.29 10.32
N ILE A 31 5.15 -0.95 9.89
CA ILE A 31 4.35 0.19 10.30
C ILE A 31 3.23 -0.33 11.21
N GLY A 32 3.52 -0.40 12.51
CA GLY A 32 2.55 -0.81 13.52
C GLY A 32 1.72 0.36 14.06
N TYR A 33 0.41 0.14 14.12
CA TYR A 33 -0.57 0.98 14.80
C TYR A 33 -0.88 0.40 16.18
N PRO A 34 -0.96 1.22 17.24
CA PRO A 34 -1.37 0.72 18.55
C PRO A 34 -2.84 0.29 18.52
N GLN A 35 -3.16 -0.80 19.22
CA GLN A 35 -4.53 -1.36 19.35
C GLN A 35 -5.37 -0.65 20.44
N GLU A 36 -4.78 0.28 21.20
CA GLU A 36 -5.44 1.01 22.28
C GLU A 36 -5.99 2.37 21.81
N ASP A 37 -6.93 2.95 22.58
CA ASP A 37 -7.50 4.28 22.31
C ASP A 37 -6.39 5.33 22.14
N ILE A 38 -6.30 5.86 20.92
CA ILE A 38 -5.23 6.74 20.43
C ILE A 38 -5.40 8.17 20.99
N GLY A 39 -6.43 8.45 21.81
CA GLY A 39 -6.85 9.79 22.21
C GLY A 39 -5.74 10.78 22.61
N ASN A 40 -4.70 10.34 23.34
CA ASN A 40 -3.59 11.21 23.77
C ASN A 40 -2.27 10.98 23.01
N PHE A 41 -2.27 10.17 21.96
CA PHE A 41 -1.04 9.86 21.21
C PHE A 41 -0.73 10.92 20.17
N ARG A 42 0.54 11.09 19.86
CA ARG A 42 1.00 12.01 18.81
C ARG A 42 1.47 11.21 17.60
N TYR A 43 1.33 11.78 16.41
CA TYR A 43 1.84 11.18 15.17
C TYR A 43 3.38 11.24 15.14
N LEU A 44 4.03 10.08 15.24
CA LEU A 44 5.48 9.93 15.39
C LEU A 44 6.22 9.74 14.06
N MET A 45 5.53 9.52 12.93
CA MET A 45 6.22 9.30 11.65
C MET A 45 7.02 10.52 11.22
N LYS A 46 6.62 11.74 11.61
CA LYS A 46 7.38 12.97 11.33
C LYS A 46 8.79 12.99 11.96
N ASP A 47 9.03 12.18 13.00
CA ASP A 47 10.36 12.05 13.61
C ASP A 47 11.32 11.25 12.70
N ILE A 48 10.77 10.46 11.78
CA ILE A 48 11.54 9.78 10.73
C ILE A 48 11.81 10.81 9.63
N THR A 49 13.02 11.34 9.58
CA THR A 49 13.40 12.42 8.65
C THR A 49 14.29 11.95 7.52
N LEU A 50 14.89 10.76 7.64
CA LEU A 50 15.80 10.19 6.66
C LEU A 50 15.69 8.67 6.64
N LEU A 51 15.76 8.10 5.44
CA LEU A 51 15.95 6.68 5.19
C LEU A 51 17.13 6.51 4.21
N PRO A 52 17.86 5.38 4.26
CA PRO A 52 18.92 5.10 3.30
C PRO A 52 18.34 4.99 1.88
N HIS A 53 19.17 5.24 0.86
CA HIS A 53 18.74 5.00 -0.51
C HIS A 53 18.44 3.51 -0.70
N ALA A 54 17.24 3.20 -1.18
CA ALA A 54 16.78 1.85 -1.39
C ALA A 54 16.38 1.62 -2.84
N THR A 55 16.67 0.43 -3.37
CA THR A 55 16.11 0.02 -4.67
C THR A 55 14.71 -0.56 -4.49
N PHE A 56 14.52 -1.37 -3.46
CA PHE A 56 13.25 -2.02 -3.12
C PHE A 56 12.80 -1.60 -1.72
N LEU A 57 11.52 -1.26 -1.61
CA LEU A 57 10.90 -0.91 -0.34
C LEU A 57 9.71 -1.83 -0.08
N THR A 58 9.73 -2.52 1.07
CA THR A 58 8.60 -3.30 1.57
C THR A 58 8.04 -2.63 2.81
N LEU A 59 6.75 -2.35 2.81
CA LEU A 59 6.03 -1.75 3.93
C LEU A 59 4.98 -2.75 4.42
N PHE A 60 5.09 -3.17 5.67
CA PHE A 60 4.09 -4.00 6.34
C PHE A 60 3.23 -3.10 7.24
N VAL A 61 2.00 -2.85 6.84
CA VAL A 61 1.03 -2.10 7.64
C VAL A 61 0.24 -3.09 8.48
N MET A 62 0.24 -2.91 9.80
CA MET A 62 -0.36 -3.86 10.74
C MET A 62 -1.36 -3.17 11.69
N ASN A 63 -2.39 -3.92 12.08
CA ASN A 63 -3.44 -3.59 13.08
C ASN A 63 -4.49 -2.60 12.54
N GLU A 64 -5.18 -1.86 13.42
CA GLU A 64 -6.19 -0.85 13.08
C GLU A 64 -5.57 0.40 12.41
N GLY A 65 -5.05 0.22 11.20
CA GLY A 65 -4.49 1.29 10.38
C GLY A 65 -5.55 2.24 9.84
N HIS A 66 -6.28 2.93 10.71
CA HIS A 66 -7.13 4.03 10.30
C HIS A 66 -6.25 5.07 9.57
N ALA A 67 -6.57 5.31 8.30
CA ALA A 67 -5.84 6.14 7.34
C ALA A 67 -4.30 5.89 7.28
N PHE A 68 -3.91 4.65 7.01
CA PHE A 68 -2.50 4.26 6.75
C PHE A 68 -1.78 5.12 5.70
N GLY A 69 -2.54 5.77 4.80
CA GLY A 69 -2.02 6.57 3.70
C GLY A 69 -1.03 7.66 4.14
N ALA A 70 -1.22 8.27 5.31
CA ALA A 70 -0.30 9.30 5.82
C ALA A 70 1.10 8.72 6.12
N SER A 71 1.15 7.56 6.78
CA SER A 71 2.40 6.88 7.14
C SER A 71 3.14 6.38 5.91
N VAL A 72 2.41 5.75 4.98
CA VAL A 72 2.99 5.23 3.74
C VAL A 72 3.47 6.38 2.86
N PHE A 73 2.68 7.45 2.69
CA PHE A 73 3.09 8.65 1.96
C PHE A 73 4.37 9.25 2.53
N HIS A 74 4.48 9.36 3.85
CA HIS A 74 5.68 9.87 4.50
C HIS A 74 6.90 9.00 4.21
N MET A 75 6.78 7.67 4.24
CA MET A 75 7.88 6.77 3.86
C MET A 75 8.27 6.91 2.39
N LEU A 76 7.29 6.97 1.48
CA LEU A 76 7.55 7.14 0.05
C LEU A 76 8.24 8.47 -0.27
N ARG A 77 7.91 9.54 0.47
CA ARG A 77 8.59 10.84 0.36
C ARG A 77 10.08 10.79 0.72
N LEU A 78 10.48 9.87 1.60
CA LEU A 78 11.88 9.66 1.97
C LEU A 78 12.61 8.68 1.05
N CYS A 79 11.88 7.92 0.23
CA CYS A 79 12.39 6.86 -0.62
C CYS A 79 11.88 7.03 -2.07
N THR A 80 12.13 8.19 -2.68
CA THR A 80 11.59 8.51 -4.02
C THR A 80 12.25 7.75 -5.17
N ASP A 81 13.47 7.26 -4.94
CA ASP A 81 14.31 6.61 -5.98
C ASP A 81 14.08 5.10 -6.08
N ILE A 82 13.12 4.56 -5.32
CA ILE A 82 12.78 3.14 -5.35
C ILE A 82 12.30 2.72 -6.73
N ARG A 83 12.66 1.51 -7.12
CA ARG A 83 12.20 0.85 -8.34
C ARG A 83 11.04 -0.10 -8.10
N LYS A 84 10.96 -0.67 -6.89
CA LYS A 84 9.91 -1.59 -6.48
C LYS A 84 9.34 -1.22 -5.12
N LEU A 85 8.01 -1.22 -5.04
CA LEU A 85 7.25 -1.11 -3.80
C LEU A 85 6.48 -2.41 -3.55
N SER A 86 6.56 -2.94 -2.34
CA SER A 86 5.64 -3.96 -1.83
C SER A 86 4.93 -3.40 -0.60
N LEU A 87 3.60 -3.39 -0.61
CA LEU A 87 2.76 -2.89 0.46
C LEU A 87 1.83 -4.01 0.92
N VAL A 88 2.03 -4.48 2.15
CA VAL A 88 1.20 -5.52 2.77
C VAL A 88 0.26 -4.87 3.76
N LEU A 89 -1.05 -5.03 3.55
CA LEU A 89 -2.11 -4.38 4.32
C LEU A 89 -2.78 -5.39 5.27
N ASN A 90 -2.07 -5.79 6.32
CA ASN A 90 -2.62 -6.65 7.36
C ASN A 90 -3.44 -5.82 8.36
N LEU A 91 -4.59 -5.33 7.90
CA LEU A 91 -5.50 -4.50 8.67
C LEU A 91 -6.60 -5.37 9.25
N GLU A 92 -6.84 -5.26 10.56
CA GLU A 92 -8.00 -5.90 11.20
C GLU A 92 -9.30 -5.25 10.68
N GLU A 93 -10.42 -6.01 10.67
CA GLU A 93 -11.74 -5.51 10.23
C GLU A 93 -12.09 -4.22 10.98
N GLN A 94 -12.08 -3.11 10.24
CA GLN A 94 -12.27 -1.78 10.82
C GLN A 94 -13.67 -1.67 11.44
N SER A 95 -13.70 -1.41 12.75
CA SER A 95 -14.76 -0.59 13.31
C SER A 95 -14.67 0.81 12.69
N THR A 96 -15.80 1.49 12.52
CA THR A 96 -15.79 2.86 11.98
C THR A 96 -14.93 3.74 12.89
N CYS A 97 -13.90 4.41 12.34
CA CYS A 97 -13.06 5.32 13.13
C CYS A 97 -13.96 6.36 13.84
N PRO A 98 -13.86 6.48 15.18
CA PRO A 98 -14.74 7.35 15.95
C PRO A 98 -14.72 8.80 15.46
N SER A 99 -15.79 9.55 15.66
CA SER A 99 -15.78 10.98 15.41
C SER A 99 -14.72 11.67 16.30
N GLY A 100 -13.77 12.41 15.70
CA GLY A 100 -12.67 13.07 16.41
C GLY A 100 -11.38 12.23 16.55
N CYS A 101 -11.36 11.05 15.95
CA CYS A 101 -10.19 10.19 15.79
C CYS A 101 -9.09 10.90 14.98
N ILE A 102 -7.92 11.11 15.58
CA ILE A 102 -6.80 11.85 14.98
C ILE A 102 -6.07 11.07 13.85
N CYS A 103 -6.52 9.85 13.56
CA CYS A 103 -5.81 8.97 12.62
C CYS A 103 -5.82 9.48 11.17
N ASP A 104 -6.83 10.28 10.81
CA ASP A 104 -6.98 10.91 9.49
C ASP A 104 -6.03 12.10 9.32
N GLU A 105 -5.40 12.55 10.41
CA GLU A 105 -4.35 13.56 10.41
C GLU A 105 -2.95 12.92 10.45
N PRO A 106 -2.02 13.35 9.57
CA PRO A 106 -2.15 14.42 8.60
C PRO A 106 -2.86 13.96 7.30
N ALA A 107 -3.81 14.77 6.82
CA ALA A 107 -4.48 14.56 5.53
C ALA A 107 -3.63 15.00 4.32
N ASN A 108 -2.35 15.31 4.54
CA ASN A 108 -1.46 15.87 3.53
C ASN A 108 -1.29 14.95 2.32
N TRP A 109 -1.26 13.64 2.52
CA TRP A 109 -1.21 12.66 1.43
C TRP A 109 -2.40 12.76 0.46
N LYS A 110 -3.56 13.27 0.91
CA LYS A 110 -4.76 13.47 0.08
C LYS A 110 -4.63 14.68 -0.85
N ILE A 111 -3.73 15.63 -0.57
CA ILE A 111 -3.61 16.91 -1.31
C ILE A 111 -2.21 17.09 -1.92
N GLU A 112 -1.14 16.85 -1.16
CA GLU A 112 0.26 17.02 -1.59
C GLU A 112 0.61 16.11 -2.77
N ASN A 113 1.34 16.66 -3.74
CA ASN A 113 1.91 15.88 -4.83
C ASN A 113 3.23 15.25 -4.40
N LEU A 114 3.42 14.01 -4.81
CA LEU A 114 4.67 13.25 -4.73
C LEU A 114 5.01 12.76 -6.13
N THR A 115 6.28 12.57 -6.41
CA THR A 115 6.74 12.06 -7.69
C THR A 115 7.69 10.89 -7.46
N LEU A 116 7.30 9.71 -7.95
CA LEU A 116 8.06 8.47 -7.85
C LEU A 116 8.61 8.10 -9.24
N ASN A 117 9.56 8.90 -9.71
CA ASN A 117 10.10 8.84 -11.08
C ASN A 117 10.86 7.55 -11.42
N CYS A 118 11.18 6.72 -10.43
CA CYS A 118 11.89 5.47 -10.62
C CYS A 118 11.02 4.23 -10.38
N LEU A 119 9.81 4.40 -9.85
CA LEU A 119 8.96 3.29 -9.44
C LEU A 119 8.34 2.60 -10.67
N ARG A 120 8.82 1.37 -10.94
CA ARG A 120 8.41 0.55 -12.08
C ARG A 120 7.46 -0.57 -11.68
N GLU A 121 7.66 -1.14 -10.50
CA GLU A 121 6.85 -2.24 -9.98
C GLU A 121 6.21 -1.88 -8.64
N ALA A 122 4.92 -2.14 -8.51
CA ALA A 122 4.22 -2.07 -7.23
C ALA A 122 3.45 -3.36 -6.97
N GLU A 123 3.49 -3.84 -5.74
CA GLU A 123 2.73 -4.99 -5.26
C GLU A 123 1.95 -4.58 -4.02
N ILE A 124 0.66 -4.87 -4.01
CA ILE A 124 -0.27 -4.58 -2.92
C ILE A 124 -0.89 -5.90 -2.50
N THR A 125 -0.75 -6.27 -1.23
CA THR A 125 -1.23 -7.54 -0.68
C THR A 125 -2.25 -7.27 0.41
N ASP A 126 -3.22 -8.18 0.53
CA ASP A 126 -4.33 -8.12 1.50
C ASP A 126 -5.22 -6.87 1.31
N LEU A 127 -5.53 -6.53 0.05
CA LEU A 127 -6.44 -5.43 -0.27
C LEU A 127 -7.88 -5.82 0.08
N SER A 128 -8.48 -5.17 1.09
CA SER A 128 -9.87 -5.40 1.52
C SER A 128 -10.90 -4.70 0.63
N GLY A 129 -10.46 -3.66 -0.10
CA GLY A 129 -11.30 -2.79 -0.90
C GLY A 129 -11.93 -1.64 -0.11
N ALA A 130 -11.42 -1.34 1.09
CA ALA A 130 -11.86 -0.17 1.84
C ALA A 130 -11.64 1.12 1.03
N GLU A 131 -12.53 2.10 1.18
CA GLU A 131 -12.45 3.35 0.40
C GLU A 131 -11.14 4.12 0.64
N CYS A 132 -10.53 4.00 1.83
CA CYS A 132 -9.22 4.57 2.13
C CYS A 132 -8.09 3.91 1.33
N GLU A 133 -8.13 2.58 1.15
CA GLU A 133 -7.17 1.83 0.33
C GLU A 133 -7.32 2.19 -1.14
N VAL A 134 -8.55 2.23 -1.64
CA VAL A 134 -8.86 2.62 -3.03
C VAL A 134 -8.39 4.05 -3.29
N ALA A 135 -8.66 4.99 -2.37
CA ALA A 135 -8.19 6.36 -2.47
C ALA A 135 -6.65 6.45 -2.48
N PHE A 136 -5.98 5.66 -1.65
CA PHE A 136 -4.52 5.59 -1.65
C PHE A 136 -3.97 5.05 -2.97
N LEU A 137 -4.53 3.96 -3.52
CA LEU A 137 -4.11 3.40 -4.80
C LEU A 137 -4.23 4.43 -5.93
N LYS A 138 -5.33 5.19 -5.99
CA LYS A 138 -5.49 6.28 -6.96
C LYS A 138 -4.35 7.31 -6.87
N ARG A 139 -3.94 7.65 -5.64
CA ARG A 139 -2.86 8.61 -5.41
C ARG A 139 -1.51 8.01 -5.79
N LEU A 140 -1.25 6.74 -5.44
CA LEU A 140 -0.03 6.03 -5.81
C LEU A 140 0.18 6.01 -7.32
N LEU A 141 -0.87 5.69 -8.10
CA LEU A 141 -0.82 5.70 -9.57
C LEU A 141 -0.51 7.09 -10.14
N ASN A 142 -1.04 8.15 -9.52
CA ASN A 142 -0.74 9.52 -9.92
C ASN A 142 0.71 9.91 -9.61
N TRP A 143 1.28 9.43 -8.51
CA TRP A 143 2.68 9.68 -8.14
C TRP A 143 3.66 8.87 -8.98
N ALA A 144 3.29 7.65 -9.37
CA ALA A 144 4.12 6.69 -10.09
C ALA A 144 3.95 6.80 -11.61
N GLY A 145 4.41 7.92 -12.17
CA GLY A 145 4.22 8.23 -13.59
C GLY A 145 4.95 7.32 -14.59
N VAL A 146 5.77 6.38 -14.14
CA VAL A 146 6.51 5.42 -14.99
C VAL A 146 6.22 3.97 -14.59
N LEU A 147 5.11 3.73 -13.88
CA LEU A 147 4.77 2.40 -13.39
C LEU A 147 4.47 1.44 -14.55
N GLU A 148 5.29 0.40 -14.65
CA GLU A 148 5.22 -0.63 -15.70
C GLU A 148 4.32 -1.79 -15.25
N LYS A 149 4.36 -2.15 -13.96
CA LYS A 149 3.63 -3.29 -13.41
C LYS A 149 3.02 -3.00 -12.04
N LEU A 150 1.76 -3.37 -11.86
CA LEU A 150 1.05 -3.36 -10.60
C LEU A 150 0.45 -4.74 -10.33
N ARG A 151 0.75 -5.31 -9.17
CA ARG A 151 0.14 -6.53 -8.67
C ARG A 151 -0.74 -6.21 -7.47
N ILE A 152 -1.97 -6.74 -7.45
CA ILE A 152 -2.91 -6.61 -6.34
C ILE A 152 -3.37 -8.00 -5.93
N THR A 153 -3.18 -8.35 -4.67
CA THR A 153 -3.78 -9.53 -4.05
C THR A 153 -4.86 -9.08 -3.09
N PHE A 154 -6.08 -9.59 -3.28
CA PHE A 154 -7.20 -9.30 -2.39
C PHE A 154 -7.07 -10.06 -1.07
N ASP A 155 -7.56 -9.43 -0.01
CA ASP A 155 -7.76 -10.10 1.28
C ASP A 155 -8.74 -11.28 1.14
N TYR A 156 -8.56 -12.33 1.94
CA TYR A 156 -9.34 -13.56 1.87
C TYR A 156 -10.84 -13.34 2.15
N SER A 157 -11.21 -12.27 2.88
CA SER A 157 -12.61 -11.92 3.15
C SER A 157 -13.33 -11.32 1.94
N VAL A 158 -12.60 -10.91 0.90
CA VAL A 158 -13.18 -10.26 -0.29
C VAL A 158 -13.85 -11.29 -1.18
N SER A 159 -15.17 -11.21 -1.30
CA SER A 159 -15.91 -12.06 -2.25
C SER A 159 -15.53 -11.77 -3.72
N LYS A 160 -15.62 -12.79 -4.58
CA LYS A 160 -15.35 -12.67 -6.03
C LYS A 160 -16.09 -11.52 -6.72
N ASN A 161 -17.35 -11.29 -6.34
CA ASN A 161 -18.14 -10.20 -6.92
C ASN A 161 -17.59 -8.83 -6.51
N LYS A 162 -17.21 -8.67 -5.23
CA LYS A 162 -16.59 -7.44 -4.72
C LYS A 162 -15.21 -7.22 -5.37
N ALA A 163 -14.41 -8.27 -5.54
CA ALA A 163 -13.12 -8.22 -6.25
C ALA A 163 -13.30 -7.73 -7.69
N LYS A 164 -14.26 -8.29 -8.44
CA LYS A 164 -14.58 -7.85 -9.82
C LYS A 164 -15.01 -6.39 -9.88
N GLU A 165 -15.87 -5.95 -8.96
CA GLU A 165 -16.30 -4.55 -8.87
C GLU A 165 -15.10 -3.61 -8.63
N LEU A 166 -14.22 -3.96 -7.68
CA LEU A 166 -13.00 -3.19 -7.40
C LEU A 166 -12.08 -3.14 -8.62
N CYS A 167 -11.90 -4.26 -9.31
CA CYS A 167 -11.11 -4.33 -10.54
C CYS A 167 -11.68 -3.38 -11.60
N GLN A 168 -12.99 -3.40 -11.83
CA GLN A 168 -13.65 -2.49 -12.78
C GLN A 168 -13.49 -1.02 -12.38
N ARG A 169 -13.66 -0.69 -11.09
CA ARG A 169 -13.47 0.67 -10.56
C ARG A 169 -12.04 1.15 -10.78
N LEU A 170 -11.04 0.32 -10.48
CA LEU A 170 -9.62 0.64 -10.62
C LEU A 170 -9.17 0.66 -12.08
N SER A 171 -9.78 -0.14 -12.95
CA SER A 171 -9.45 -0.23 -14.39
C SER A 171 -9.52 1.11 -15.10
N SER A 172 -10.46 1.97 -14.72
CA SER A 172 -10.62 3.32 -15.30
C SER A 172 -9.45 4.28 -15.02
N ILE A 173 -8.56 3.90 -14.11
CA ILE A 173 -7.53 4.78 -13.50
C ILE A 173 -6.14 4.39 -14.00
N PHE A 174 -5.97 3.15 -14.43
CA PHE A 174 -4.69 2.67 -14.92
C PHE A 174 -4.38 3.23 -16.30
N ARG A 175 -3.09 3.44 -16.53
CA ARG A 175 -2.61 3.80 -17.86
C ARG A 175 -2.64 2.55 -18.74
N PRO A 176 -2.93 2.69 -20.04
CA PRO A 176 -2.96 1.55 -20.97
C PRO A 176 -1.67 0.71 -20.99
N GLU A 177 -0.53 1.34 -20.68
CA GLU A 177 0.80 0.74 -20.67
C GLU A 177 1.13 0.01 -19.36
N THR A 178 0.39 0.27 -18.28
CA THR A 178 0.62 -0.40 -16.99
C THR A 178 -0.01 -1.78 -17.01
N ILE A 179 0.81 -2.81 -16.83
CA ILE A 179 0.33 -4.18 -16.66
C ILE A 179 -0.23 -4.32 -15.25
N VAL A 180 -1.52 -4.59 -15.13
CA VAL A 180 -2.16 -4.83 -13.82
C VAL A 180 -2.57 -6.29 -13.70
N GLU A 181 -2.14 -6.93 -12.63
CA GLU A 181 -2.44 -8.32 -12.31
C GLU A 181 -3.18 -8.36 -10.96
N PHE A 182 -4.40 -8.89 -10.94
CA PHE A 182 -5.12 -9.14 -9.69
C PHE A 182 -5.09 -10.62 -9.32
N TYR A 183 -5.04 -10.92 -8.03
CA TYR A 183 -4.97 -12.25 -7.46
C TYR A 183 -6.01 -12.38 -6.33
N GLU A 184 -6.74 -13.49 -6.30
CA GLU A 184 -7.57 -13.90 -5.16
C GLU A 184 -6.78 -14.86 -4.25
N HIS A 185 -6.99 -14.80 -2.93
CA HIS A 185 -6.42 -15.76 -1.99
C HIS A 185 -7.21 -17.08 -2.08
N SER A 186 -6.58 -18.19 -2.44
CA SER A 186 -7.22 -19.52 -2.40
C SER A 186 -6.74 -20.30 -1.17
N GLU A 187 -7.65 -20.74 -0.30
CA GLU A 187 -7.31 -21.52 0.90
C GLU A 187 -6.76 -22.93 0.60
N GLU A 188 -6.82 -23.41 -0.64
CA GLU A 188 -6.41 -24.77 -0.97
C GLU A 188 -5.19 -24.82 -1.89
N ASN A 189 -4.22 -25.62 -1.45
CA ASN A 189 -3.06 -26.07 -2.21
C ASN A 189 -3.38 -26.30 -3.70
N HIS A 190 -2.65 -25.57 -4.56
CA HIS A 190 -2.49 -25.79 -6.00
C HIS A 190 -3.76 -25.69 -6.88
N LEU A 191 -3.82 -24.61 -7.68
CA LEU A 191 -4.52 -24.48 -8.98
C LEU A 191 -5.92 -23.80 -9.01
N ALA A 192 -6.03 -22.57 -8.53
CA ALA A 192 -6.85 -21.54 -9.21
C ALA A 192 -6.45 -20.14 -8.73
N ILE A 193 -5.53 -19.49 -9.45
CA ILE A 193 -5.38 -18.05 -9.35
C ILE A 193 -6.28 -17.47 -10.44
N ASP A 194 -7.40 -16.86 -10.05
CA ASP A 194 -8.16 -16.01 -10.96
C ASP A 194 -7.32 -14.76 -11.23
N VAL A 195 -6.52 -14.77 -12.29
CA VAL A 195 -5.72 -13.61 -12.67
C VAL A 195 -6.62 -12.68 -13.47
N LEU A 196 -7.01 -11.54 -12.91
CA LEU A 196 -7.53 -10.45 -13.74
C LEU A 196 -6.32 -9.70 -14.30
N LEU A 197 -6.12 -9.79 -15.60
CA LEU A 197 -5.12 -9.01 -16.33
C LEU A 197 -5.82 -7.80 -16.93
N PHE A 198 -5.32 -6.61 -16.62
CA PHE A 198 -5.63 -5.41 -17.38
C PHE A 198 -4.49 -5.13 -18.35
N VAL A 199 -4.76 -5.32 -19.64
CA VAL A 199 -3.76 -5.12 -20.71
C VAL A 199 -4.44 -4.37 -21.84
N TYR A 200 -3.89 -3.21 -22.22
CA TYR A 200 -4.41 -2.36 -23.30
C TYR A 200 -5.89 -1.96 -23.18
N GLY A 201 -6.40 -1.73 -21.96
CA GLY A 201 -7.78 -1.28 -21.77
C GLY A 201 -8.84 -2.39 -21.67
N TYR A 202 -8.44 -3.66 -21.68
CA TYR A 202 -9.35 -4.79 -21.54
C TYR A 202 -9.15 -5.53 -20.22
N LEU A 203 -10.25 -5.84 -19.55
CA LEU A 203 -10.26 -6.74 -18.40
C LEU A 203 -10.31 -8.18 -18.91
N ILE A 204 -9.26 -8.94 -18.63
CA ILE A 204 -9.11 -10.33 -19.04
C ILE A 204 -9.12 -11.19 -17.77
N THR A 205 -10.01 -12.16 -17.67
CA THR A 205 -9.94 -13.19 -16.62
C THR A 205 -9.13 -14.35 -17.15
N CYS A 206 -8.03 -14.73 -16.50
CA CYS A 206 -7.37 -16.00 -16.77
C CYS A 206 -7.72 -17.00 -15.66
N LEU A 207 -8.49 -18.02 -16.02
CA LEU A 207 -8.88 -19.15 -15.18
C LEU A 207 -8.06 -20.36 -15.64
N GLN A 208 -7.26 -20.96 -14.76
CA GLN A 208 -6.52 -22.20 -15.05
C GLN A 208 -5.66 -22.17 -16.35
N GLY A 209 -5.15 -20.99 -16.72
CA GLY A 209 -4.33 -20.82 -17.93
C GLY A 209 -5.12 -20.45 -19.20
N GLU A 210 -6.44 -20.35 -19.13
CA GLU A 210 -7.29 -19.86 -20.22
C GLU A 210 -7.75 -18.42 -19.95
N CYS A 211 -7.51 -17.53 -20.90
CA CYS A 211 -7.81 -16.11 -20.77
C CYS A 211 -9.06 -15.72 -21.57
N TYR A 212 -10.06 -15.15 -20.88
CA TYR A 212 -11.32 -14.70 -21.43
C TYR A 212 -11.41 -13.17 -21.33
N LYS A 213 -11.79 -12.53 -22.43
CA LYS A 213 -12.12 -11.10 -22.44
C LYS A 213 -13.47 -10.92 -21.74
N LEU A 214 -13.51 -10.13 -20.67
CA LEU A 214 -14.78 -9.68 -20.11
C LEU A 214 -15.32 -8.58 -21.04
N SER A 215 -16.48 -8.87 -21.65
CA SER A 215 -17.20 -8.03 -22.62
C SER A 215 -17.57 -6.67 -22.09
#